data_AF-A0A366VZM8-F1
#
_entry.id   AF-A0A366VZM8-F1
#
_cell.length_a   1.000
_cell.length_b   1.000
_cell.length_c   1.000
_cell.angle_alpha   90.00
_cell.angle_beta   90.00
_cell.angle_gamma   90.00
#
_symmetry.space_group_name_H-M   'P 1'
#
loop_
_entity.id
_entity.type
_entity.pdbx_description
1 polymer ?
#
loop_
_entity_poly.entity_id
_entity_poly.type
_entity_poly.pdbx_seq_one_letter_code
_entity_poly.pdbx_strand_id
1 'polypeptide(L)'
;MLVARSFLFSFSILWRLCLVAPFLLILLAFFGIVGLFVLTIAAAVSPLLAILCVAAASFAISSSFPIIVASRLGFQARGEQSSYGYGRMFMYSLIYGLVEAFILVLIIGIAIVVGVVVTGSGFSMAQLETSLTGATELYVSGGTFVIVGFIRAGMLVPMAGAAIGRDGNNQPHTPFYDFGTRWRSLWMTNMLAMIVGPLAIVALAIVWVQYGGSAVDDFAAAYESDNLSGVDIGWELIIFFVAVYALSLWTISWQAAAGVLAYMEKRDAQHIEEVVHSDDDRAAAQNLWKDRMPPGRR
;
A
#
# COMPACT_ATOMS: atom_id res chain seq x y z
N MET A 1 21.00 5.43 0.34
CA MET A 1 20.98 4.85 1.70
C MET A 1 19.62 4.28 2.09
N LEU A 2 18.50 4.97 1.80
CA LEU A 2 17.16 4.51 2.18
C LEU A 2 16.83 3.09 1.65
N VAL A 3 17.12 2.81 0.38
CA VAL A 3 16.87 1.49 -0.26
C VAL A 3 17.51 0.33 0.52
N ALA A 4 18.80 0.43 0.86
CA ALA A 4 19.50 -0.63 1.58
C ALA A 4 18.98 -0.80 3.02
N ARG A 5 18.71 0.33 3.70
CA ARG A 5 18.14 0.32 5.06
C ARG A 5 16.74 -0.28 5.08
N SER A 6 15.89 0.07 4.12
CA SER A 6 14.52 -0.45 4.02
C SER A 6 14.50 -1.92 3.63
N PHE A 7 15.41 -2.36 2.76
CA PHE A 7 15.56 -3.77 2.39
C PHE A 7 15.90 -4.62 3.63
N LEU A 8 16.94 -4.25 4.39
CA LEU A 8 17.30 -4.99 5.60
C LEU A 8 16.20 -4.93 6.67
N PHE A 9 15.57 -3.77 6.83
CA PHE A 9 14.49 -3.60 7.80
C PHE A 9 13.22 -4.38 7.42
N SER A 10 13.00 -4.63 6.13
CA SER A 10 11.85 -5.40 5.63
C SER A 10 11.77 -6.81 6.22
N PHE A 11 12.90 -7.47 6.50
CA PHE A 11 12.90 -8.81 7.08
C PHE A 11 12.41 -8.83 8.53
N SER A 12 12.70 -7.78 9.31
CA SER A 12 12.18 -7.62 10.67
C SER A 12 10.66 -7.45 10.69
N ILE A 13 10.13 -6.73 9.69
CA ILE A 13 8.68 -6.58 9.49
C ILE A 13 8.08 -7.90 8.99
N LEU A 14 8.71 -8.55 8.01
CA LEU A 14 8.23 -9.77 7.35
C LEU A 14 7.95 -10.87 8.37
N TRP A 15 8.88 -11.18 9.27
CA TRP A 15 8.67 -12.24 10.26
C TRP A 15 7.44 -11.98 11.14
N ARG A 16 7.26 -10.74 11.60
CA ARG A 16 6.09 -10.34 12.38
C ARG A 16 4.81 -10.39 11.54
N LEU A 17 4.91 -9.98 10.27
CA LEU A 17 3.79 -9.98 9.35
C LEU A 17 3.36 -11.41 9.01
N CYS A 18 4.28 -12.36 8.84
CA CYS A 18 3.96 -13.78 8.64
C CYS A 18 3.16 -14.38 9.81
N LEU A 19 3.41 -13.93 11.05
CA LEU A 19 2.64 -14.36 12.22
C LEU A 19 1.23 -13.74 12.26
N VAL A 20 1.07 -12.50 11.79
CA VAL A 20 -0.21 -11.77 11.79
C VAL A 20 -1.04 -12.07 10.52
N ALA A 21 -0.39 -12.50 9.45
CA ALA A 21 -0.97 -12.70 8.12
C ALA A 21 -2.20 -13.63 8.10
N PRO A 22 -2.25 -14.77 8.82
CA PRO A 22 -3.45 -15.60 8.86
C PRO A 22 -4.67 -14.86 9.43
N PHE A 23 -4.47 -14.07 10.48
CA PHE A 23 -5.52 -13.24 11.06
C PHE A 23 -5.92 -12.09 10.13
N LEU A 24 -4.95 -11.51 9.43
CA LEU A 24 -5.19 -10.50 8.41
C LEU A 24 -6.05 -11.06 7.27
N LEU A 25 -5.80 -12.29 6.80
CA LEU A 25 -6.62 -12.95 5.79
C LEU A 25 -8.07 -13.15 6.26
N ILE A 26 -8.28 -13.62 7.48
CA ILE A 26 -9.63 -13.78 8.05
C ILE A 26 -10.34 -12.43 8.14
N LEU A 27 -9.64 -11.39 8.60
CA LEU A 27 -10.17 -10.04 8.70
C LEU A 27 -10.53 -9.47 7.32
N LEU A 28 -9.66 -9.66 6.32
CA LEU A 28 -9.90 -9.23 4.95
C LEU A 28 -11.06 -10.00 4.31
N ALA A 29 -11.20 -11.30 4.58
CA ALA A 29 -12.34 -12.10 4.12
C ALA A 29 -13.65 -11.58 4.72
N PHE A 30 -13.67 -11.29 6.03
CA PHE A 30 -14.83 -10.70 6.69
C PHE A 30 -15.21 -9.33 6.08
N PHE A 31 -14.24 -8.43 5.93
CA PHE A 31 -14.48 -7.13 5.29
C PHE A 31 -14.86 -7.25 3.81
N GLY A 32 -14.34 -8.26 3.11
CA GLY A 32 -14.73 -8.60 1.74
C GLY A 32 -16.20 -8.99 1.64
N ILE A 33 -16.69 -9.84 2.54
CA ILE A 33 -18.11 -10.22 2.62
C ILE A 33 -18.99 -9.00 2.92
N VAL A 34 -18.61 -8.17 3.89
CA VAL A 34 -19.33 -6.91 4.19
C VAL A 34 -19.31 -5.97 2.98
N GLY A 35 -18.18 -5.87 2.28
CA GLY A 35 -18.02 -5.09 1.06
C GLY A 35 -18.93 -5.57 -0.07
N LEU A 36 -19.07 -6.89 -0.26
CA LEU A 36 -20.00 -7.48 -1.23
C LEU A 36 -21.46 -7.12 -0.92
N PHE A 37 -21.85 -7.11 0.36
CA PHE A 37 -23.20 -6.70 0.74
C PHE A 37 -23.46 -5.21 0.45
N VAL A 38 -22.51 -4.34 0.81
CA VAL A 38 -22.59 -2.89 0.52
C VAL A 38 -22.62 -2.64 -0.98
N LEU A 39 -21.85 -3.40 -1.76
CA LEU A 39 -21.89 -3.39 -3.21
C LEU A 39 -23.28 -3.69 -3.74
N THR A 40 -23.92 -4.77 -3.29
CA THR A 40 -25.25 -5.15 -3.80
C THR A 40 -26.25 -4.00 -3.62
N ILE A 41 -26.18 -3.30 -2.49
CA ILE A 41 -27.01 -2.13 -2.20
C ILE A 41 -26.62 -0.95 -3.12
N ALA A 42 -25.32 -0.64 -3.23
CA ALA A 42 -24.84 0.46 -4.06
C ALA A 42 -25.17 0.27 -5.55
N ALA A 43 -25.09 -0.97 -6.05
CA ALA A 43 -25.41 -1.33 -7.43
C ALA A 43 -26.89 -1.12 -7.75
N ALA A 44 -27.78 -1.31 -6.77
CA ALA A 44 -29.20 -1.03 -6.91
C ALA A 44 -29.49 0.49 -7.02
N VAL A 45 -28.64 1.35 -6.45
CA VAL A 45 -28.81 2.80 -6.50
C VAL A 45 -28.14 3.41 -7.74
N SER A 46 -26.88 3.04 -7.99
CA SER A 46 -26.10 3.53 -9.13
C SER A 46 -24.98 2.54 -9.47
N PRO A 47 -25.01 1.92 -10.67
CA PRO A 47 -23.94 1.03 -11.11
C PRO A 47 -22.56 1.69 -11.10
N LEU A 48 -22.48 2.99 -11.38
CA LEU A 48 -21.21 3.73 -11.39
C LEU A 48 -20.65 3.94 -9.98
N LEU A 49 -21.53 4.22 -9.00
CA LEU A 49 -21.13 4.31 -7.59
C LEU A 49 -20.63 2.95 -7.09
N ALA A 50 -21.31 1.86 -7.49
CA ALA A 50 -20.92 0.51 -7.12
C ALA A 50 -19.53 0.17 -7.64
N ILE A 51 -19.22 0.44 -8.91
CA ILE A 51 -17.89 0.21 -9.51
C ILE A 51 -16.80 0.95 -8.72
N LEU A 52 -17.02 2.23 -8.39
CA LEU A 52 -16.06 3.01 -7.60
C LEU A 52 -15.87 2.44 -6.20
N CYS A 53 -16.95 2.02 -5.54
CA CYS A 53 -16.88 1.37 -4.22
C CYS A 53 -16.13 0.03 -4.28
N VAL A 54 -16.31 -0.79 -5.33
CA VAL A 54 -15.56 -2.04 -5.51
C VAL A 54 -14.10 -1.74 -5.66
N ALA A 55 -13.77 -0.84 -6.60
CA ALA A 55 -12.39 -0.53 -6.89
C ALA A 55 -11.72 -0.01 -5.62
N ALA A 56 -12.32 0.96 -4.92
CA ALA A 56 -11.81 1.50 -3.67
C ALA A 56 -11.60 0.41 -2.60
N ALA A 57 -12.60 -0.45 -2.37
CA ALA A 57 -12.51 -1.53 -1.40
C ALA A 57 -11.44 -2.57 -1.77
N SER A 58 -11.37 -2.95 -3.05
CA SER A 58 -10.37 -3.88 -3.57
C SER A 58 -8.96 -3.34 -3.41
N PHE A 59 -8.69 -2.06 -3.73
CA PHE A 59 -7.38 -1.44 -3.51
C PHE A 59 -7.04 -1.31 -2.02
N ALA A 60 -8.03 -0.94 -1.19
CA ALA A 60 -7.85 -0.84 0.25
C ALA A 60 -7.46 -2.18 0.87
N ILE A 61 -8.19 -3.25 0.54
CA ILE A 61 -8.01 -4.62 1.06
C ILE A 61 -6.70 -5.23 0.54
N SER A 62 -6.44 -5.12 -0.77
CA SER A 62 -5.32 -5.80 -1.41
C SER A 62 -3.96 -5.12 -1.19
N SER A 63 -3.92 -3.79 -1.01
CA SER A 63 -2.65 -3.06 -1.02
C SER A 63 -2.47 -2.11 0.16
N SER A 64 -3.40 -1.18 0.39
CA SER A 64 -3.20 -0.12 1.38
C SER A 64 -3.23 -0.65 2.81
N PHE A 65 -4.20 -1.52 3.14
CA PHE A 65 -4.34 -2.05 4.49
C PHE A 65 -3.14 -2.92 4.92
N PRO A 66 -2.66 -3.89 4.10
CA PRO A 66 -1.44 -4.63 4.40
C PRO A 66 -0.22 -3.73 4.63
N ILE A 67 -0.04 -2.66 3.82
CA ILE A 67 1.07 -1.71 3.99
C ILE A 67 0.97 -0.96 5.32
N ILE A 68 -0.23 -0.52 5.72
CA ILE A 68 -0.44 0.19 7.00
C ILE A 68 -0.20 -0.77 8.18
N VAL A 69 -0.67 -2.02 8.09
CA VAL A 69 -0.42 -3.05 9.12
C VAL A 69 1.08 -3.35 9.22
N ALA A 70 1.76 -3.55 8.10
CA ALA A 70 3.20 -3.76 8.05
C ALA A 70 3.98 -2.54 8.60
N SER A 71 3.50 -1.33 8.34
CA SER A 71 4.09 -0.10 8.87
C SER A 71 3.98 -0.04 10.40
N ARG A 72 2.83 -0.45 10.97
CA ARG A 72 2.65 -0.55 12.42
C ARG A 72 3.62 -1.56 13.03
N LEU A 73 3.78 -2.73 12.40
CA LEU A 73 4.77 -3.72 12.84
C LEU A 73 6.20 -3.18 12.76
N GLY A 74 6.50 -2.36 11.75
CA GLY A 74 7.74 -1.61 11.64
C GLY A 74 7.97 -0.63 12.79
N PHE A 75 6.98 0.18 13.14
CA PHE A 75 7.06 1.07 14.30
C PHE A 75 7.27 0.29 15.61
N GLN A 76 6.54 -0.81 15.81
CA GLN A 76 6.74 -1.69 16.96
C GLN A 76 8.14 -2.31 17.01
N ALA A 77 8.75 -2.61 15.85
CA ALA A 77 10.13 -3.09 15.78
C ALA A 77 11.15 -2.00 16.16
N ARG A 78 10.75 -0.73 16.13
CA ARG A 78 11.53 0.44 16.56
C ARG A 78 11.16 0.93 17.97
N GLY A 79 10.29 0.22 18.68
CA GLY A 79 9.87 0.58 20.04
C GLY A 79 8.78 1.66 20.10
N GLU A 80 8.18 2.02 18.96
CA GLU A 80 7.12 3.03 18.89
C GLU A 80 5.75 2.39 19.06
N GLN A 81 4.90 3.02 19.89
CA GLN A 81 3.55 2.54 20.16
C GLN A 81 2.50 3.29 19.33
N SER A 82 1.54 2.53 18.80
CA SER A 82 0.39 3.07 18.07
C SER A 82 -0.66 3.65 19.03
N SER A 83 -1.21 4.80 18.69
CA SER A 83 -2.32 5.42 19.44
C SER A 83 -3.70 4.88 19.03
N TYR A 84 -3.84 4.29 17.83
CA TYR A 84 -5.13 3.85 17.30
C TYR A 84 -5.27 2.32 17.21
N GLY A 85 -6.54 1.86 17.29
CA GLY A 85 -6.94 0.48 17.04
C GLY A 85 -7.03 0.15 15.54
N TYR A 86 -7.11 -1.15 15.23
CA TYR A 86 -7.15 -1.65 13.85
C TYR A 86 -8.35 -1.14 13.03
N GLY A 87 -9.49 -0.85 13.66
CA GLY A 87 -10.67 -0.31 12.97
C GLY A 87 -10.42 1.07 12.34
N ARG A 88 -9.70 1.98 13.02
CA ARG A 88 -9.33 3.28 12.44
C ARG A 88 -8.30 3.14 11.33
N MET A 89 -7.36 2.21 11.47
CA MET A 89 -6.40 1.89 10.39
C MET A 89 -7.12 1.40 9.13
N PHE A 90 -8.15 0.56 9.28
CA PHE A 90 -8.98 0.11 8.16
C PHE A 90 -9.70 1.28 7.48
N MET A 91 -10.29 2.20 8.25
CA MET A 91 -10.90 3.42 7.70
C MET A 91 -9.92 4.27 6.89
N TYR A 92 -8.68 4.48 7.39
CA TYR A 92 -7.67 5.20 6.61
C TYR A 92 -7.25 4.43 5.36
N SER A 93 -7.16 3.10 5.42
CA SER A 93 -6.87 2.27 4.25
C SER A 93 -7.94 2.40 3.15
N LEU A 94 -9.21 2.59 3.51
CA LEU A 94 -10.28 2.87 2.55
C LEU A 94 -10.09 4.23 1.86
N ILE A 95 -9.68 5.27 2.59
CA ILE A 95 -9.41 6.59 2.01
C ILE A 95 -8.26 6.50 0.99
N TYR A 96 -7.17 5.82 1.35
CA TYR A 96 -6.03 5.64 0.45
C TYR A 96 -6.37 4.75 -0.74
N GLY A 97 -7.07 3.63 -0.52
CA GLY A 97 -7.53 2.74 -1.58
C GLY A 97 -8.50 3.42 -2.54
N LEU A 98 -9.36 4.32 -2.05
CA LEU A 98 -10.25 5.12 -2.89
C LEU A 98 -9.46 6.07 -3.80
N VAL A 99 -8.40 6.71 -3.31
CA VAL A 99 -7.56 7.58 -4.13
C VAL A 99 -6.80 6.79 -5.18
N GLU A 100 -6.21 5.64 -4.83
CA GLU A 100 -5.56 4.77 -5.82
C GLU A 100 -6.55 4.26 -6.87
N ALA A 101 -7.75 3.84 -6.46
CA ALA A 101 -8.81 3.39 -7.35
C ALA A 101 -9.29 4.51 -8.30
N PHE A 102 -9.51 5.72 -7.77
CA PHE A 102 -9.92 6.86 -8.57
C PHE A 102 -8.89 7.19 -9.65
N ILE A 103 -7.61 7.13 -9.30
CA ILE A 103 -6.53 7.40 -10.25
C ILE A 103 -6.42 6.28 -11.29
N LEU A 104 -6.57 5.02 -10.89
CA LEU A 104 -6.62 3.91 -11.84
C LEU A 104 -7.77 4.08 -12.85
N VAL A 105 -8.97 4.42 -12.37
CA VAL A 105 -10.14 4.69 -13.23
C VAL A 105 -9.86 5.86 -14.17
N LEU A 106 -9.18 6.92 -13.71
CA LEU A 106 -8.80 8.05 -14.53
C LEU A 106 -7.76 7.66 -15.61
N ILE A 107 -6.75 6.86 -15.27
CA ILE A 107 -5.76 6.36 -16.23
C ILE A 107 -6.43 5.52 -17.32
N ILE A 108 -7.28 4.57 -16.91
CA ILE A 108 -8.02 3.72 -17.84
C ILE A 108 -8.97 4.57 -18.70
N GLY A 109 -9.68 5.53 -18.11
CA GLY A 109 -10.56 6.45 -18.82
C GLY A 109 -9.83 7.29 -19.86
N ILE A 110 -8.66 7.85 -19.52
CA ILE A 110 -7.81 8.58 -20.47
C ILE A 110 -7.32 7.65 -21.57
N ALA A 111 -6.85 6.44 -21.24
CA ALA A 111 -6.39 5.48 -22.24
C ALA A 111 -7.50 5.13 -23.24
N ILE A 112 -8.73 4.94 -22.76
CA ILE A 112 -9.92 4.73 -23.60
C ILE A 112 -10.17 5.94 -24.51
N VAL A 113 -10.23 7.16 -23.96
CA VAL A 113 -10.51 8.38 -24.72
C VAL A 113 -9.43 8.62 -25.79
N VAL A 114 -8.16 8.49 -25.42
CA VAL A 114 -7.03 8.62 -26.37
C VAL A 114 -7.14 7.55 -27.45
N GLY A 115 -7.43 6.31 -27.08
CA GLY A 115 -7.66 5.23 -28.03
C GLY A 115 -8.74 5.57 -29.06
N VAL A 116 -9.93 5.97 -28.59
CA VAL A 116 -11.07 6.35 -29.44
C VAL A 116 -10.74 7.54 -30.35
N VAL A 117 -10.07 8.57 -29.83
CA VAL A 117 -9.71 9.76 -30.62
C VAL A 117 -8.67 9.44 -31.68
N VAL A 118 -7.68 8.60 -31.36
CA VAL A 118 -6.58 8.24 -32.28
C VAL A 118 -7.07 7.26 -33.35
N THR A 119 -7.93 6.30 -33.03
CA THR A 119 -8.44 5.32 -34.00
C THR A 119 -9.59 5.86 -34.85
N GLY A 120 -10.22 6.96 -34.43
CA GLY A 120 -11.37 7.56 -35.13
C GLY A 120 -12.60 6.65 -35.19
N SER A 121 -12.61 5.56 -34.43
CA SER A 121 -13.66 4.55 -34.39
C SER A 121 -14.60 4.82 -33.22
N GLY A 122 -15.91 4.59 -33.40
CA GLY A 122 -16.87 4.69 -32.30
C GLY A 122 -16.51 3.71 -31.16
N PHE A 123 -16.78 4.09 -29.91
CA PHE A 123 -16.48 3.24 -28.75
C PHE A 123 -17.24 1.91 -28.82
N SER A 124 -16.51 0.79 -28.85
CA SER A 124 -17.07 -0.55 -28.64
C SER A 124 -16.14 -1.37 -27.74
N MET A 125 -16.71 -2.26 -26.90
CA MET A 125 -15.91 -3.10 -26.01
C MET A 125 -14.98 -4.06 -26.77
N ALA A 126 -15.42 -4.56 -27.94
CA ALA A 126 -14.58 -5.40 -28.80
C ALA A 126 -13.35 -4.64 -29.34
N GLN A 127 -13.47 -3.34 -29.59
CA GLN A 127 -12.34 -2.50 -29.98
C GLN A 127 -11.41 -2.19 -28.81
N LEU A 128 -11.95 -2.05 -27.59
CA LEU A 128 -11.12 -1.87 -26.40
C LEU A 128 -10.25 -3.11 -26.15
N GLU A 129 -10.84 -4.29 -26.26
CA GLU A 129 -10.14 -5.56 -26.08
C GLU A 129 -9.05 -5.77 -27.14
N THR A 130 -9.37 -5.53 -28.43
CA THR A 130 -8.36 -5.61 -29.51
C THR A 130 -7.29 -4.52 -29.41
N SER A 131 -7.64 -3.29 -28.99
CA SER A 131 -6.66 -2.20 -28.83
C SER A 131 -5.74 -2.40 -27.62
N LEU A 132 -6.18 -3.17 -26.63
CA LEU A 132 -5.40 -3.50 -25.44
C LEU A 132 -4.56 -4.77 -25.60
N THR A 133 -4.49 -5.38 -26.79
CA THR A 133 -3.62 -6.55 -27.01
C THR A 133 -2.20 -6.17 -27.43
N GLY A 134 -1.20 -6.95 -26.99
CA GLY A 134 0.17 -6.84 -27.46
C GLY A 134 0.94 -5.64 -26.89
N ALA A 135 1.55 -4.82 -27.75
CA ALA A 135 2.42 -3.72 -27.30
C ALA A 135 1.66 -2.65 -26.50
N THR A 136 0.41 -2.36 -26.86
CA THR A 136 -0.44 -1.40 -26.13
C THR A 136 -0.74 -1.88 -24.72
N GLU A 137 -0.90 -3.19 -24.52
CA GLU A 137 -1.04 -3.79 -23.20
C GLU A 137 0.17 -3.49 -22.32
N LEU A 138 1.38 -3.65 -22.87
CA LEU A 138 2.63 -3.39 -22.17
C LEU A 138 2.77 -1.90 -21.82
N TYR A 139 2.37 -0.99 -22.72
CA TYR A 139 2.41 0.44 -22.45
C TYR A 139 1.37 0.88 -21.43
N VAL A 140 0.15 0.35 -21.50
CA VAL A 140 -0.93 0.68 -20.55
C VAL A 140 -0.63 0.07 -19.19
N SER A 141 -0.21 -1.20 -19.12
CA SER A 141 0.18 -1.87 -17.88
C SER A 141 1.44 -1.25 -17.27
N GLY A 142 2.48 -1.03 -18.07
CA GLY A 142 3.72 -0.38 -17.64
C GLY A 142 3.52 1.08 -17.21
N GLY A 143 2.72 1.84 -17.97
CA GLY A 143 2.34 3.21 -17.62
C GLY A 143 1.53 3.27 -16.34
N THR A 144 0.54 2.38 -16.19
CA THR A 144 -0.26 2.24 -14.97
C THR A 144 0.62 1.88 -13.79
N PHE A 145 1.54 0.93 -13.96
CA PHE A 145 2.51 0.54 -12.93
C PHE A 145 3.36 1.73 -12.47
N VAL A 146 3.90 2.51 -13.41
CA VAL A 146 4.73 3.68 -13.10
C VAL A 146 3.89 4.75 -12.40
N ILE A 147 2.69 5.07 -12.88
CA ILE A 147 1.85 6.12 -12.30
C ILE A 147 1.33 5.72 -10.92
N VAL A 148 0.78 4.51 -10.77
CA VAL A 148 0.29 4.01 -9.47
C VAL A 148 1.45 3.94 -8.49
N GLY A 149 2.60 3.43 -8.90
CA GLY A 149 3.76 3.36 -8.02
C GLY A 149 4.40 4.73 -7.75
N PHE A 150 4.23 5.71 -8.65
CA PHE A 150 4.50 7.13 -8.39
C PHE A 150 3.61 7.55 -7.22
N ILE A 151 2.29 7.61 -7.39
CA ILE A 151 1.34 8.05 -6.35
C ILE A 151 1.52 7.33 -5.01
N ARG A 152 1.63 6.01 -5.04
CA ARG A 152 1.84 5.19 -3.84
C ARG A 152 3.07 5.64 -3.07
N ALA A 153 4.16 5.97 -3.75
CA ALA A 153 5.39 6.42 -3.10
C ALA A 153 5.20 7.66 -2.21
N GLY A 154 4.36 8.62 -2.60
CA GLY A 154 4.03 9.75 -1.72
C GLY A 154 2.99 9.46 -0.67
N MET A 155 2.22 8.38 -0.85
CA MET A 155 1.29 7.91 0.16
C MET A 155 1.97 7.06 1.24
N LEU A 156 3.19 6.54 1.02
CA LEU A 156 3.88 5.69 2.00
C LEU A 156 4.10 6.37 3.36
N VAL A 157 4.45 7.66 3.38
CA VAL A 157 4.64 8.42 4.64
C VAL A 157 3.31 8.68 5.37
N PRO A 158 2.26 9.21 4.72
CA PRO A 158 0.96 9.33 5.39
C PRO A 158 0.38 7.98 5.80
N MET A 159 0.56 6.90 5.01
CA MET A 159 0.17 5.54 5.42
C MET A 159 0.92 5.07 6.66
N ALA A 160 2.21 5.38 6.77
CA ALA A 160 2.99 5.12 7.99
C ALA A 160 2.43 5.94 9.17
N GLY A 161 2.15 7.23 8.98
CA GLY A 161 1.49 8.06 10.00
C GLY A 161 0.12 7.51 10.44
N ALA A 162 -0.69 7.01 9.50
CA ALA A 162 -1.97 6.38 9.78
C ALA A 162 -1.81 5.11 10.65
N ALA A 163 -0.69 4.40 10.50
CA ALA A 163 -0.41 3.17 11.25
C ALA A 163 -0.16 3.41 12.75
N ILE A 164 0.44 4.54 13.09
CA ILE A 164 0.69 5.00 14.48
C ILE A 164 -0.41 5.93 14.99
N GLY A 165 -1.19 6.52 14.09
CA GLY A 165 -2.28 7.45 14.41
C GLY A 165 -1.83 8.88 14.62
N ARG A 166 -0.61 9.22 14.19
CA ARG A 166 -0.06 10.57 14.29
C ARG A 166 0.55 11.02 12.98
N ASP A 167 0.56 12.32 12.73
CA ASP A 167 1.30 12.91 11.62
C ASP A 167 2.76 13.22 12.00
N GLY A 168 3.56 13.80 11.09
CA GLY A 168 4.95 14.15 11.37
C GLY A 168 5.13 15.15 12.51
N ASN A 169 4.12 15.99 12.77
CA ASN A 169 4.10 17.00 13.83
C ASN A 169 3.55 16.46 15.17
N ASN A 170 3.41 15.14 15.30
CA ASN A 170 2.85 14.49 16.49
C ASN A 170 1.38 14.87 16.78
N GLN A 171 0.65 15.46 15.82
CA GLN A 171 -0.78 15.72 15.92
C GLN A 171 -1.58 14.47 15.51
N PRO A 172 -2.90 14.39 15.85
CA PRO A 172 -3.76 13.33 15.35
C PRO A 172 -3.66 13.19 13.82
N HIS A 173 -3.52 11.95 13.35
CA HIS A 173 -3.29 11.70 11.92
C HIS A 173 -4.33 12.39 11.02
N THR A 174 -3.81 13.22 10.12
CA THR A 174 -4.59 13.86 9.05
C THR A 174 -4.28 13.18 7.72
N PRO A 175 -5.30 12.73 6.95
CA PRO A 175 -5.09 12.11 5.65
C PRO A 175 -4.27 13.00 4.72
N PHE A 176 -3.32 12.41 3.99
CA PHE A 176 -2.40 13.08 3.06
C PHE A 176 -1.47 14.14 3.66
N TYR A 177 -1.47 14.32 4.97
CA TYR A 177 -0.42 15.10 5.62
C TYR A 177 0.93 14.44 5.33
N ASP A 178 1.94 15.24 4.99
CA ASP A 178 3.27 14.77 4.57
C ASP A 178 3.34 14.00 3.26
N PHE A 179 2.28 14.06 2.43
CA PHE A 179 2.34 13.57 1.06
C PHE A 179 3.52 14.21 0.32
N GLY A 180 4.33 13.41 -0.37
CA GLY A 180 5.52 13.94 -1.06
C GLY A 180 6.80 13.95 -0.24
N THR A 181 6.75 13.63 1.06
CA THR A 181 7.96 13.62 1.89
C THR A 181 8.96 12.61 1.34
N ARG A 182 10.17 13.08 1.00
CA ARG A 182 11.25 12.25 0.42
C ARG A 182 10.84 11.47 -0.84
N TRP A 183 9.88 12.03 -1.57
CA TRP A 183 9.23 11.44 -2.72
C TRP A 183 10.17 10.66 -3.66
N ARG A 184 11.25 11.29 -4.12
CA ARG A 184 12.18 10.67 -5.08
C ARG A 184 12.79 9.37 -4.56
N SER A 185 13.21 9.38 -3.29
CA SER A 185 13.84 8.21 -2.66
C SER A 185 12.83 7.09 -2.38
N LEU A 186 11.61 7.45 -1.98
CA LEU A 186 10.51 6.51 -1.78
C LEU A 186 10.04 5.93 -3.11
N TRP A 187 9.97 6.73 -4.17
CA TRP A 187 9.58 6.28 -5.49
C TRP A 187 10.58 5.26 -6.05
N MET A 188 11.87 5.54 -5.97
CA MET A 188 12.90 4.58 -6.36
C MET A 188 12.81 3.27 -5.56
N THR A 189 12.60 3.37 -4.24
CA THR A 189 12.47 2.19 -3.38
C THR A 189 11.20 1.40 -3.69
N ASN A 190 10.09 2.09 -3.91
CA ASN A 190 8.80 1.51 -4.25
C ASN A 190 8.85 0.80 -5.62
N MET A 191 9.42 1.45 -6.63
CA MET A 191 9.66 0.85 -7.94
C MET A 191 10.51 -0.41 -7.83
N LEU A 192 11.61 -0.37 -7.07
CA LEU A 192 12.43 -1.56 -6.84
C LEU A 192 11.63 -2.67 -6.16
N ALA A 193 10.85 -2.38 -5.12
CA ALA A 193 10.02 -3.38 -4.47
C ALA A 193 8.95 -3.98 -5.41
N MET A 194 8.32 -3.13 -6.22
CA MET A 194 7.29 -3.53 -7.19
C MET A 194 7.85 -4.26 -8.42
N ILE A 195 9.15 -4.15 -8.72
CA ILE A 195 9.82 -4.91 -9.81
C ILE A 195 10.44 -6.19 -9.26
N VAL A 196 11.27 -6.08 -8.22
CA VAL A 196 12.01 -7.21 -7.66
C VAL A 196 11.08 -8.25 -7.05
N GLY A 197 9.96 -7.82 -6.47
CA GLY A 197 8.93 -8.71 -5.93
C GLY A 197 8.36 -9.69 -6.96
N PRO A 198 7.68 -9.19 -8.00
CA PRO A 198 7.19 -10.02 -9.10
C PRO A 198 8.30 -10.82 -9.77
N LEU A 199 9.50 -10.24 -9.98
CA LEU A 199 10.62 -11.00 -10.54
C LEU A 199 11.06 -12.17 -9.65
N ALA A 200 11.03 -12.01 -8.33
CA ALA A 200 11.32 -13.10 -7.40
C ALA A 200 10.24 -14.20 -7.46
N ILE A 201 8.97 -13.83 -7.63
CA ILE A 201 7.87 -14.78 -7.82
C ILE A 201 8.02 -15.54 -9.16
N VAL A 202 8.36 -14.84 -10.24
CA VAL A 202 8.63 -15.45 -11.55
C VAL A 202 9.84 -16.38 -11.48
N ALA A 203 10.93 -15.95 -10.83
CA ALA A 203 12.11 -16.79 -10.64
C ALA A 203 11.77 -18.04 -9.82
N LEU A 204 10.97 -17.90 -8.75
CA LEU A 204 10.48 -19.03 -7.96
C LEU A 204 9.65 -19.98 -8.83
N ALA A 205 8.75 -19.46 -9.67
CA ALA A 205 7.95 -20.27 -10.58
C ALA A 205 8.82 -21.04 -11.58
N ILE A 206 9.82 -20.38 -12.20
CA ILE A 206 10.76 -21.04 -13.12
C ILE A 206 11.53 -22.15 -12.42
N VAL A 207 12.06 -21.89 -11.22
CA VAL A 207 12.77 -22.90 -10.43
C VAL A 207 11.83 -24.06 -10.08
N TRP A 208 10.57 -23.77 -9.76
CA TRP A 208 9.59 -24.80 -9.43
C TRP A 208 9.25 -25.68 -10.64
N VAL A 209 9.03 -25.10 -11.81
CA VAL A 209 8.79 -25.87 -13.05
C VAL A 209 10.00 -26.75 -13.40
N GLN A 210 11.21 -26.24 -13.18
CA GLN A 210 12.44 -26.98 -13.50
C GLN A 210 12.77 -28.11 -12.51
N TYR A 211 12.40 -27.98 -11.23
CA TYR A 211 12.90 -28.85 -10.14
C TYR A 211 11.82 -29.39 -9.19
N GLY A 212 10.59 -28.86 -9.21
CA GLY A 212 9.56 -29.00 -8.17
C GLY A 212 8.34 -29.86 -8.52
N GLY A 213 8.33 -30.56 -9.66
CA GLY A 213 7.32 -31.58 -10.00
C GLY A 213 6.11 -31.08 -10.81
N SER A 214 5.42 -32.00 -11.52
CA SER A 214 4.33 -31.70 -12.46
C SER A 214 3.10 -31.06 -11.82
N ALA A 215 2.96 -31.08 -10.49
CA ALA A 215 1.75 -30.62 -9.79
C ALA A 215 1.42 -29.13 -10.01
N VAL A 216 2.41 -28.25 -10.18
CA VAL A 216 2.16 -26.82 -10.47
C VAL A 216 1.78 -26.63 -11.94
N ASP A 217 2.37 -27.38 -12.86
CA ASP A 217 2.01 -27.37 -14.28
C ASP A 217 0.60 -27.94 -14.50
N ASP A 218 0.26 -29.03 -13.80
CA ASP A 218 -1.06 -29.65 -13.81
C ASP A 218 -2.10 -28.70 -13.22
N PHE A 219 -1.78 -28.01 -12.12
CA PHE A 219 -2.65 -26.97 -11.54
C PHE A 219 -2.82 -25.78 -12.51
N ALA A 220 -1.74 -25.33 -13.16
CA ALA A 220 -1.81 -24.23 -14.13
C ALA A 220 -2.66 -24.61 -15.35
N ALA A 221 -2.48 -25.81 -15.90
CA ALA A 221 -3.28 -26.32 -17.01
C ALA A 221 -4.76 -26.52 -16.62
N ALA A 222 -5.03 -26.99 -15.41
CA ALA A 222 -6.38 -27.11 -14.88
C ALA A 222 -7.05 -25.75 -14.65
N TYR A 223 -6.28 -24.75 -14.20
CA TYR A 223 -6.74 -23.37 -14.05
C TYR A 223 -7.05 -22.73 -15.40
N GLU A 224 -6.19 -22.91 -16.40
CA GLU A 224 -6.43 -22.41 -17.77
C GLU A 224 -7.63 -23.07 -18.46
N SER A 225 -7.93 -24.32 -18.12
CA SER A 225 -9.07 -25.06 -18.68
C SER A 225 -10.37 -24.91 -17.88
N ASP A 226 -10.39 -24.03 -16.86
CA ASP A 226 -11.51 -23.86 -15.91
C ASP A 226 -12.00 -25.18 -15.27
N ASN A 227 -11.15 -26.21 -15.27
CA ASN A 227 -11.48 -27.54 -14.78
C ASN A 227 -10.56 -27.96 -13.64
N LEU A 228 -10.85 -27.42 -12.46
CA LEU A 228 -10.17 -27.78 -11.22
C LEU A 228 -10.60 -29.15 -10.66
N SER A 229 -11.60 -29.80 -11.27
CA SER A 229 -12.11 -31.11 -10.83
C SER A 229 -11.17 -32.24 -11.24
N GLY A 230 -10.08 -32.40 -10.49
CA GLY A 230 -9.05 -33.40 -10.76
C GLY A 230 -7.65 -33.00 -10.31
N VAL A 231 -7.47 -31.78 -9.80
CA VAL A 231 -6.17 -31.35 -9.27
C VAL A 231 -5.99 -31.90 -7.86
N ASP A 232 -5.07 -32.84 -7.71
CA ASP A 232 -4.64 -33.30 -6.39
C ASP A 232 -3.82 -32.20 -5.71
N ILE A 233 -4.34 -31.66 -4.61
CA ILE A 233 -3.65 -30.66 -3.78
C ILE A 233 -2.57 -31.38 -2.96
N GLY A 234 -1.41 -31.57 -3.58
CA GLY A 234 -0.22 -32.11 -2.93
C GLY A 234 0.50 -31.09 -2.04
N TRP A 235 1.41 -31.58 -1.18
CA TRP A 235 2.27 -30.73 -0.36
C TRP A 235 3.16 -29.79 -1.18
N GLU A 236 3.53 -30.20 -2.39
CA GLU A 236 4.29 -29.40 -3.35
C GLU A 236 3.55 -28.10 -3.69
N LEU A 237 2.29 -28.20 -4.10
CA LEU A 237 1.44 -27.05 -4.43
C LEU A 237 1.25 -26.13 -3.22
N ILE A 238 1.08 -26.70 -2.03
CA ILE A 238 0.96 -25.94 -0.78
C ILE A 238 2.25 -25.15 -0.49
N ILE A 239 3.41 -25.78 -0.59
CA ILE A 239 4.71 -25.12 -0.36
C ILE A 239 4.92 -24.01 -1.39
N PHE A 240 4.58 -24.25 -2.65
CA PHE A 240 4.64 -23.23 -3.70
C PHE A 240 3.79 -22.00 -3.35
N PHE A 241 2.51 -22.20 -3.01
CA PHE A 241 1.64 -21.08 -2.61
C PHE A 241 2.13 -20.35 -1.36
N VAL A 242 2.64 -21.08 -0.36
CA VAL A 242 3.23 -20.48 0.85
C VAL A 242 4.45 -19.63 0.49
N ALA A 243 5.30 -20.09 -0.43
CA ALA A 243 6.47 -19.34 -0.88
C ALA A 243 6.09 -18.09 -1.68
N VAL A 244 5.13 -18.19 -2.61
CA VAL A 244 4.58 -17.03 -3.35
C VAL A 244 3.96 -16.02 -2.39
N TYR A 245 3.21 -16.51 -1.38
CA TYR A 245 2.61 -15.66 -0.37
C TYR A 245 3.66 -14.96 0.49
N ALA A 246 4.70 -15.67 0.93
CA ALA A 246 5.81 -15.10 1.69
C ALA A 246 6.57 -14.01 0.89
N LEU A 247 6.81 -14.25 -0.40
CA LEU A 247 7.40 -13.24 -1.29
C LEU A 247 6.49 -12.02 -1.44
N SER A 248 5.18 -12.22 -1.56
CA SER A 248 4.21 -11.13 -1.62
C SER A 248 4.22 -10.30 -0.33
N LEU A 249 4.22 -10.94 0.83
CA LEU A 249 4.36 -10.26 2.13
C LEU A 249 5.70 -9.52 2.27
N TRP A 250 6.78 -10.05 1.70
CA TRP A 250 8.08 -9.40 1.68
C TRP A 250 8.05 -8.09 0.90
N THR A 251 7.41 -8.05 -0.28
CA THR A 251 7.28 -6.81 -1.07
C THR A 251 6.52 -5.72 -0.32
N ILE A 252 5.44 -6.10 0.37
CA ILE A 252 4.64 -5.20 1.21
C ILE A 252 5.49 -4.69 2.37
N SER A 253 6.25 -5.59 3.01
CA SER A 253 7.14 -5.26 4.12
C SER A 253 8.25 -4.29 3.70
N TRP A 254 8.75 -4.40 2.47
CA TRP A 254 9.77 -3.49 1.94
C TRP A 254 9.21 -2.08 1.67
N GLN A 255 8.01 -1.99 1.10
CA GLN A 255 7.32 -0.70 0.91
C GLN A 255 7.01 -0.03 2.26
N ALA A 256 6.49 -0.80 3.22
CA ALA A 256 6.21 -0.33 4.57
C ALA A 256 7.49 0.11 5.30
N ALA A 257 8.57 -0.67 5.22
CA ALA A 257 9.87 -0.31 5.78
C ALA A 257 10.39 1.03 5.25
N ALA A 258 10.21 1.28 3.95
CA ALA A 258 10.60 2.54 3.32
C ALA A 258 9.78 3.72 3.89
N GLY A 259 8.46 3.56 3.99
CA GLY A 259 7.56 4.56 4.57
C GLY A 259 7.86 4.88 6.03
N VAL A 260 8.05 3.85 6.87
CA VAL A 260 8.39 3.99 8.29
C VAL A 260 9.71 4.74 8.48
N LEU A 261 10.77 4.36 7.75
CA LEU A 261 12.07 5.02 7.87
C LEU A 261 12.01 6.49 7.41
N ALA A 262 11.30 6.78 6.32
CA ALA A 262 11.13 8.15 5.85
C ALA A 262 10.31 9.00 6.82
N TYR A 263 9.27 8.42 7.44
CA TYR A 263 8.47 9.08 8.48
C TYR A 263 9.32 9.40 9.71
N MET A 264 10.06 8.41 10.25
CA MET A 264 10.89 8.60 11.45
C MET A 264 11.96 9.68 11.22
N GLU A 265 12.65 9.64 10.08
CA GLU A 265 13.71 10.60 9.80
C GLU A 265 13.18 12.04 9.65
N LYS A 266 11.94 12.21 9.15
CA LYS A 266 11.28 13.51 9.14
C LYS A 266 10.92 13.97 10.56
N ARG A 267 10.24 13.11 11.32
CA ARG A 267 9.82 13.42 12.71
C ARG A 267 11.03 13.79 13.56
N ASP A 268 12.12 13.04 13.43
CA ASP A 268 13.36 13.30 14.18
C ASP A 268 13.99 14.64 13.75
N ALA A 269 13.95 15.00 12.46
CA ALA A 269 14.41 16.31 11.99
C ALA A 269 13.57 17.47 12.57
N GLN A 270 12.25 17.30 12.65
CA GLN A 270 11.35 18.32 13.21
C GLN A 270 11.55 18.48 14.72
N HIS A 271 11.77 17.39 15.47
CA HIS A 271 12.10 17.48 16.89
C HIS A 271 13.44 18.18 17.15
N ILE A 272 14.42 18.06 16.25
CA ILE A 272 15.68 18.81 16.36
C ILE A 272 15.44 20.31 16.18
N GLU A 273 14.58 20.72 15.24
CA GLU A 273 14.22 22.13 15.03
C GLU A 273 13.42 22.72 16.20
N GLU A 274 12.50 21.94 16.79
CA GLU A 274 11.65 22.38 17.91
C GLU A 274 12.42 22.50 19.26
N VAL A 275 13.57 21.82 19.39
CA VAL A 275 14.41 21.84 20.60
C VAL A 275 15.38 23.03 20.63
N VAL A 276 15.52 23.81 19.55
CA VAL A 276 16.29 25.07 19.55
C VAL A 276 15.41 26.24 19.98
N HIS A 277 14.81 26.16 21.17
CA HIS A 277 14.56 27.37 21.94
C HIS A 277 15.88 27.70 22.62
N SER A 278 16.47 28.87 22.30
CA SER A 278 17.65 29.30 23.05
C SER A 278 17.29 29.35 24.54
N ASP A 279 18.26 29.16 25.42
CA ASP A 279 18.02 29.34 26.86
C ASP A 279 17.46 30.75 27.16
N ASP A 280 17.72 31.72 26.28
CA ASP A 280 17.14 33.06 26.32
C ASP A 280 15.63 33.07 26.00
N ASP A 281 15.15 32.28 25.04
CA ASP A 281 13.71 32.16 24.74
C ASP A 281 12.95 31.51 25.90
N ARG A 282 13.57 30.52 26.56
CA ARG A 282 13.02 29.90 27.77
C ARG A 282 13.01 30.88 28.94
N ALA A 283 14.07 31.65 29.12
CA ALA A 283 14.14 32.70 30.13
C ALA A 283 13.12 33.83 29.86
N ALA A 284 12.93 34.23 28.59
CA ALA A 284 11.95 35.22 28.17
C ALA A 284 10.51 34.73 28.42
N ALA A 285 10.19 33.47 28.09
CA ALA A 285 8.91 32.85 28.42
C ALA A 285 8.67 32.75 29.93
N GLN A 286 9.71 32.43 30.72
CA GLN A 286 9.67 32.44 32.18
C GLN A 286 9.64 33.85 32.81
N ASN A 287 9.87 34.91 32.05
CA ASN A 287 9.71 36.28 32.54
C ASN A 287 8.38 36.90 32.08
N LEU A 288 7.83 36.44 30.96
CA LEU A 288 6.51 36.84 30.45
C LEU A 288 5.37 36.64 31.46
N TRP A 289 5.42 35.61 32.32
CA TRP A 289 4.42 35.46 33.39
C TRP A 289 4.59 36.49 34.52
N LYS A 290 5.83 36.93 34.81
CA LYS A 290 6.12 37.97 35.82
C LYS A 290 5.62 39.34 35.35
N ASP A 291 5.68 39.58 34.04
CA ASP A 291 5.18 40.82 33.42
C ASP A 291 3.65 40.85 33.32
N ARG A 292 2.99 39.69 33.38
CA ARG A 292 1.53 39.57 33.40
C ARG A 292 0.92 39.62 34.81
N MET A 293 1.73 39.65 35.86
CA MET A 293 1.21 39.79 37.22
C MET A 293 0.87 41.25 37.53
N PRO A 294 -0.31 41.52 38.12
CA PRO A 294 -0.66 42.86 38.57
C PRO A 294 0.32 43.34 39.64
N PRO A 295 0.73 44.63 39.61
CA PRO A 295 1.66 45.18 40.57
C PRO A 295 1.08 45.06 41.99
N GLY A 296 1.74 44.28 42.84
CA GLY A 296 1.31 44.02 44.23
C GLY A 296 1.27 42.54 44.66
N ARG A 297 1.54 41.59 43.76
CA ARG A 297 1.65 40.14 44.08
C ARG A 297 3.00 39.51 43.67
N ARG A 298 4.08 40.29 43.68
CA ARG A 298 5.44 39.76 43.48
C ARG A 298 5.95 39.13 44.77
#